data_AF-A0A8T6V4U8-F1
#
_entry.id   AF-A0A8T6V4U8-F1
#
_cell.length_a   1.000
_cell.length_b   1.000
_cell.length_c   1.000
_cell.angle_alpha   90.00
_cell.angle_beta   90.00
_cell.angle_gamma   90.00
#
_symmetry.space_group_name_H-M   'P 1'
#
loop_
_entity.id
_entity.type
_entity.pdbx_description
1 polymer ?
#
loop_
_entity_poly.entity_id
_entity_poly.type
_entity_poly.pdbx_seq_one_letter_code
_entity_poly.pdbx_strand_id
1 'polypeptide(L)'
;MDLNAIFEECKFNVEQMKYYDPDPFYVHRFLIGFLNLVDRIIEEILVEANRDFGLFLKDRITLEKFEERAKQKEETMAINFAKWFKNNYEEEHCLPYPKLINQARKFLKNHDTLPFPTIKLISKSRYDEDPSHPIPVRLKDGKIISKEDLDLSVNRYSKFFLNLINSKRINNGEPTVAKNDVIPAAFLTIDRQEFEIAFSCQLYLSTLRDLISDSKTKIRKSLSRN
;
A
#
# COMPACT_ATOMS: atom_id res chain seq x y z
N MET A 1 20.96 -1.87 3.97
CA MET A 1 20.86 -2.24 2.53
C MET A 1 20.62 -0.97 1.73
N ASP A 2 20.82 -0.95 0.42
CA ASP A 2 20.46 0.26 -0.35
C ASP A 2 18.92 0.44 -0.37
N LEU A 3 18.46 1.59 0.11
CA LEU A 3 17.06 2.01 0.05
C LEU A 3 16.48 1.95 -1.38
N ASN A 4 17.30 2.23 -2.40
CA ASN A 4 16.85 2.16 -3.79
C ASN A 4 16.55 0.71 -4.19
N ALA A 5 17.39 -0.26 -3.78
CA ALA A 5 17.15 -1.68 -4.06
C ALA A 5 15.87 -2.19 -3.39
N ILE A 6 15.61 -1.81 -2.14
CA ILE A 6 14.37 -2.16 -1.43
C ILE A 6 13.16 -1.52 -2.13
N PHE A 7 13.28 -0.30 -2.64
CA PHE A 7 12.22 0.34 -3.41
C PHE A 7 11.95 -0.35 -4.76
N GLU A 8 12.96 -0.87 -5.45
CA GLU A 8 12.75 -1.72 -6.63
C GLU A 8 12.07 -3.06 -6.26
N GLU A 9 12.40 -3.67 -5.11
CA GLU A 9 11.67 -4.83 -4.58
C GLU A 9 10.19 -4.49 -4.31
N CYS A 10 9.88 -3.29 -3.79
CA CYS A 10 8.50 -2.81 -3.63
C CYS A 10 7.79 -2.73 -4.99
N LYS A 11 8.41 -2.14 -6.02
CA LYS A 11 7.82 -2.10 -7.38
C LYS A 11 7.60 -3.49 -7.94
N PHE A 12 8.56 -4.41 -7.77
CA PHE A 12 8.42 -5.79 -8.21
C PHE A 12 7.18 -6.45 -7.60
N ASN A 13 6.97 -6.32 -6.28
CA ASN A 13 5.76 -6.86 -5.64
C ASN A 13 4.47 -6.23 -6.23
N VAL A 14 4.46 -4.94 -6.55
CA VAL A 14 3.30 -4.28 -7.20
C VAL A 14 3.06 -4.82 -8.61
N GLU A 15 4.09 -4.99 -9.43
CA GLU A 15 3.94 -5.59 -10.76
C GLU A 15 3.47 -7.05 -10.69
N GLN A 16 3.95 -7.83 -9.70
CA GLN A 16 3.42 -9.17 -9.46
C GLN A 16 1.95 -9.14 -9.00
N MET A 17 1.55 -8.23 -8.12
CA MET A 17 0.14 -8.08 -7.74
C MET A 17 -0.74 -7.79 -8.96
N LYS A 18 -0.33 -6.88 -9.86
CA LYS A 18 -1.06 -6.62 -11.11
C LYS A 18 -1.10 -7.83 -12.06
N TYR A 19 0.01 -8.57 -12.18
CA TYR A 19 0.11 -9.71 -13.08
C TYR A 19 -0.80 -10.87 -12.67
N TYR A 20 -0.94 -11.11 -11.36
CA TYR A 20 -1.78 -12.19 -10.84
C TYR A 20 -3.23 -11.76 -10.51
N ASP A 21 -3.57 -10.48 -10.57
CA ASP A 21 -4.93 -9.99 -10.31
C ASP A 21 -5.95 -10.66 -11.26
N PRO A 22 -7.06 -11.23 -10.77
CA PRO A 22 -7.62 -11.13 -9.41
C PRO A 22 -7.35 -12.32 -8.49
N ASP A 23 -6.34 -13.17 -8.73
CA ASP A 23 -6.10 -14.36 -7.91
C ASP A 23 -5.71 -13.98 -6.47
N PRO A 24 -6.55 -14.28 -5.47
CA PRO A 24 -6.38 -13.73 -4.14
C PRO A 24 -5.23 -14.40 -3.40
N PHE A 25 -4.81 -15.63 -3.74
CA PHE A 25 -3.66 -16.28 -3.12
C PHE A 25 -2.35 -15.56 -3.50
N TYR A 26 -2.15 -15.30 -4.80
CA TYR A 26 -0.92 -14.65 -5.25
C TYR A 26 -0.90 -13.17 -4.87
N VAL A 27 -2.00 -12.44 -5.07
CA VAL A 27 -2.10 -11.02 -4.67
C VAL A 27 -1.86 -10.87 -3.16
N HIS A 28 -2.45 -11.72 -2.31
CA HIS A 28 -2.21 -11.69 -0.86
C HIS A 28 -0.74 -11.92 -0.49
N ARG A 29 -0.07 -12.88 -1.14
CA ARG A 29 1.35 -13.17 -0.91
C ARG A 29 2.24 -11.96 -1.24
N PHE A 30 2.03 -11.32 -2.39
CA PHE A 30 2.82 -10.16 -2.80
C PHE A 30 2.45 -8.89 -2.01
N LEU A 31 1.22 -8.76 -1.50
CA LEU A 31 0.84 -7.70 -0.57
C LEU A 31 1.61 -7.83 0.76
N ILE A 32 1.66 -9.02 1.35
CA ILE A 32 2.43 -9.25 2.60
C ILE A 32 3.93 -8.93 2.35
N GLY A 33 4.48 -9.38 1.22
CA GLY A 33 5.84 -9.03 0.81
C GLY A 33 6.08 -7.52 0.70
N PHE A 34 5.17 -6.81 0.02
CA PHE A 34 5.20 -5.35 -0.12
C PHE A 34 5.17 -4.63 1.24
N LEU A 35 4.23 -4.97 2.13
CA LEU A 35 4.10 -4.30 3.43
C LEU A 35 5.32 -4.51 4.34
N ASN A 36 5.94 -5.70 4.30
CA ASN A 36 7.19 -5.96 5.01
C ASN A 36 8.37 -5.12 4.46
N LEU A 37 8.40 -4.86 3.15
CA LEU A 37 9.40 -3.98 2.54
C LEU A 37 9.16 -2.51 2.89
N VAL A 38 7.91 -2.08 3.11
CA VAL A 38 7.59 -0.73 3.63
C VAL A 38 8.19 -0.52 5.02
N ASP A 39 8.01 -1.47 5.94
CA ASP A 39 8.66 -1.43 7.26
C ASP A 39 10.19 -1.35 7.13
N ARG A 40 10.75 -2.13 6.21
CA ARG A 40 12.20 -2.14 5.93
C ARG A 40 12.72 -0.81 5.37
N ILE A 41 11.97 -0.11 4.51
CA ILE A 41 12.31 1.24 4.03
C ILE A 41 12.39 2.22 5.21
N ILE A 42 11.39 2.19 6.11
CA ILE A 42 11.35 3.05 7.28
C ILE A 42 12.56 2.79 8.19
N GLU A 43 12.89 1.52 8.43
CA GLU A 43 14.06 1.14 9.23
C GLU A 43 15.38 1.59 8.60
N GLU A 44 15.56 1.41 7.30
CA GLU A 44 16.82 1.75 6.61
C GLU A 44 17.01 3.28 6.48
N ILE A 45 15.93 4.07 6.41
CA ILE A 45 15.98 5.54 6.58
C ILE A 45 16.52 5.90 7.99
N LEU A 46 16.04 5.23 9.03
CA LEU A 46 16.50 5.45 10.41
C LEU A 46 17.94 4.94 10.63
N VAL A 47 18.39 3.92 9.91
CA VAL A 47 19.78 3.46 9.89
C VAL A 47 20.70 4.49 9.23
N GLU A 48 20.30 5.05 8.08
CA GLU A 48 21.04 6.15 7.41
C GLU A 48 21.17 7.35 8.37
N ALA A 49 20.06 7.80 8.98
CA ALA A 49 20.07 8.87 9.97
C ALA A 49 20.90 8.55 11.22
N ASN A 50 20.83 7.33 11.77
CA ASN A 50 21.57 6.93 12.98
C ASN A 50 23.09 6.94 12.78
N ARG A 51 23.54 6.57 11.58
CA ARG A 51 24.94 6.67 11.17
C ARG A 51 25.34 8.14 11.02
N ASP A 52 24.55 8.90 10.27
CA ASP A 52 24.89 10.26 9.82
C ASP A 52 24.87 11.28 10.96
N PHE A 53 23.94 11.15 11.92
CA PHE A 53 23.92 11.94 13.16
C PHE A 53 24.77 11.36 14.29
N GLY A 54 25.57 10.31 14.03
CA GLY A 54 26.49 9.75 15.03
C GLY A 54 25.82 9.20 16.30
N LEU A 55 24.59 8.67 16.21
CA LEU A 55 23.86 8.14 17.37
C LEU A 55 24.42 6.78 17.84
N PHE A 56 24.93 5.97 16.90
CA PHE A 56 25.58 4.67 17.12
C PHE A 56 24.71 3.60 17.79
N LEU A 57 23.40 3.57 17.52
CA LEU A 57 22.57 2.39 17.82
C LEU A 57 23.05 1.19 17.00
N LYS A 58 23.05 0.00 17.63
CA LYS A 58 23.49 -1.27 17.04
C LYS A 58 22.36 -2.29 16.84
N ASP A 59 21.29 -2.20 17.63
CA ASP A 59 20.10 -3.05 17.50
C ASP A 59 19.15 -2.52 16.41
N ARG A 60 18.10 -3.30 16.09
CA ARG A 60 16.99 -2.84 15.22
C ARG A 60 16.47 -1.48 15.70
N ILE A 61 16.54 -0.51 14.78
CA ILE A 61 16.27 0.91 15.04
C ILE A 61 14.80 1.20 14.73
N THR A 62 14.03 1.53 15.75
CA THR A 62 12.68 2.09 15.59
C THR A 62 12.73 3.60 15.81
N LEU A 63 11.69 4.31 15.41
CA LEU A 63 11.61 5.77 15.57
C LEU A 63 11.69 6.17 17.05
N GLU A 64 11.09 5.38 17.93
CA GLU A 64 11.10 5.59 19.37
C GLU A 64 12.53 5.47 19.92
N LYS A 65 13.24 4.37 19.60
CA LYS A 65 14.63 4.17 20.03
C LYS A 65 15.57 5.24 19.48
N PHE A 66 15.34 5.67 18.24
CA PHE A 66 16.09 6.74 17.61
C PHE A 66 15.87 8.07 18.35
N GLU A 67 14.62 8.43 18.64
CA GLU A 67 14.28 9.67 19.34
C GLU A 67 14.79 9.68 20.80
N GLU A 68 14.64 8.56 21.52
CA GLU A 68 15.22 8.38 22.86
C GLU A 68 16.73 8.57 22.84
N ARG A 69 17.43 7.95 21.89
CA ARG A 69 18.89 8.04 21.80
C ARG A 69 19.36 9.44 21.41
N ALA A 70 18.64 10.12 20.53
CA ALA A 70 18.90 11.51 20.16
C ALA A 70 18.77 12.45 21.37
N LYS A 71 17.70 12.28 22.18
CA LYS A 71 17.50 13.02 23.43
C LYS A 71 18.60 12.74 24.46
N GLN A 72 18.98 11.48 24.68
CA GLN A 72 20.07 11.10 25.60
C GLN A 72 21.44 11.70 25.24
N LYS A 73 21.66 11.99 23.95
CA LYS A 73 22.89 12.60 23.43
C LYS A 73 22.79 14.12 23.26
N GLU A 74 21.63 14.70 23.56
CA GLU A 74 21.28 16.10 23.29
C GLU A 74 21.48 16.50 21.81
N GLU A 75 21.43 15.51 20.90
CA GLU A 75 21.75 15.73 19.49
C GLU A 75 20.54 16.38 18.78
N THR A 76 20.64 17.70 18.67
CA THR A 76 19.57 18.58 18.19
C THR A 76 19.18 18.32 16.75
N MET A 77 20.10 17.92 15.86
CA MET A 77 19.76 17.62 14.47
C MET A 77 18.94 16.32 14.36
N ALA A 78 19.34 15.27 15.07
CA ALA A 78 18.61 14.02 15.18
C ALA A 78 17.23 14.20 15.85
N ILE A 79 17.13 14.98 16.94
CA ILE A 79 15.83 15.30 17.57
C ILE A 79 14.89 16.02 16.57
N ASN A 80 15.41 16.97 15.80
CA ASN A 80 14.63 17.69 14.80
C ASN A 80 14.29 16.82 13.58
N PHE A 81 15.17 15.90 13.19
CA PHE A 81 14.88 14.90 12.18
C PHE A 81 13.76 13.95 12.62
N ALA A 82 13.81 13.40 13.84
CA ALA A 82 12.78 12.49 14.38
C ALA A 82 11.39 13.15 14.40
N LYS A 83 11.30 14.39 14.89
CA LYS A 83 10.07 15.19 14.90
C LYS A 83 9.54 15.44 13.48
N TRP A 84 10.41 15.85 12.56
CA TRP A 84 10.01 16.08 11.17
C TRP A 84 9.55 14.78 10.50
N PHE A 85 10.31 13.68 10.66
CA PHE A 85 10.00 12.40 10.03
C PHE A 85 8.66 11.86 10.51
N LYS A 86 8.36 11.98 11.81
CA LYS A 86 7.05 11.63 12.37
C LYS A 86 5.92 12.43 11.72
N ASN A 87 6.02 13.76 11.71
CA ASN A 87 4.98 14.62 11.17
C ASN A 87 4.79 14.40 9.65
N ASN A 88 5.88 14.33 8.89
CA ASN A 88 5.86 14.08 7.45
C ASN A 88 5.20 12.73 7.13
N TYR A 89 5.52 11.69 7.91
CA TYR A 89 4.88 10.39 7.78
C TYR A 89 3.38 10.47 8.14
N GLU A 90 2.99 11.18 9.19
CA GLU A 90 1.56 11.35 9.54
C GLU A 90 0.79 12.12 8.45
N GLU A 91 1.36 13.19 7.89
CA GLU A 91 0.77 14.00 6.82
C GLU A 91 0.58 13.21 5.51
N GLU A 92 1.63 12.54 5.02
CA GLU A 92 1.56 11.69 3.82
C GLU A 92 0.52 10.57 3.92
N HIS A 93 0.33 10.03 5.13
CA HIS A 93 -0.58 8.92 5.41
C HIS A 93 -1.98 9.36 5.87
N CYS A 94 -2.30 10.65 5.76
CA CYS A 94 -3.68 11.16 5.83
C CYS A 94 -4.45 11.01 4.51
N LEU A 95 -3.75 10.93 3.37
CA LEU A 95 -4.36 10.70 2.05
C LEU A 95 -5.04 9.32 1.97
N PRO A 96 -6.16 9.15 1.22
CA PRO A 96 -6.97 7.94 1.26
C PRO A 96 -6.19 6.62 1.02
N TYR A 97 -5.46 6.50 -0.08
CA TYR A 97 -4.74 5.27 -0.41
C TYR A 97 -3.54 5.01 0.52
N PRO A 98 -2.65 5.99 0.82
CA PRO A 98 -1.61 5.82 1.85
C PRO A 98 -2.15 5.42 3.22
N LYS A 99 -3.31 5.97 3.63
CA LYS A 99 -3.98 5.61 4.89
C LYS A 99 -4.39 4.13 4.92
N LEU A 100 -5.01 3.65 3.84
CA LEU A 100 -5.45 2.25 3.68
C LEU A 100 -4.26 1.27 3.71
N ILE A 101 -3.17 1.58 3.01
CA ILE A 101 -1.95 0.76 3.03
C ILE A 101 -1.28 0.77 4.43
N ASN A 102 -1.25 1.92 5.12
CA ASN A 102 -0.72 2.02 6.48
C ASN A 102 -1.59 1.26 7.51
N GLN A 103 -2.92 1.22 7.33
CA GLN A 103 -3.81 0.37 8.11
C GLN A 103 -3.49 -1.10 7.89
N ALA A 104 -3.31 -1.54 6.64
CA ALA A 104 -2.92 -2.93 6.34
C ALA A 104 -1.55 -3.30 6.94
N ARG A 105 -0.55 -2.42 6.85
CA ARG A 105 0.75 -2.58 7.51
C ARG A 105 0.63 -2.74 9.02
N LYS A 106 -0.14 -1.86 9.67
CA LYS A 106 -0.38 -1.92 11.13
C LYS A 106 -1.15 -3.18 11.54
N PHE A 107 -2.14 -3.59 10.75
CA PHE A 107 -2.89 -4.82 10.99
C PHE A 107 -1.97 -6.05 10.91
N LEU A 108 -1.21 -6.18 9.83
CA LEU A 108 -0.23 -7.27 9.65
C LEU A 108 0.77 -7.32 10.81
N LYS A 109 1.29 -6.18 11.25
CA LYS A 109 2.23 -6.09 12.38
C LYS A 109 1.62 -6.45 13.74
N ASN A 110 0.30 -6.29 13.92
CA ASN A 110 -0.39 -6.56 15.18
C ASN A 110 -0.99 -7.98 15.26
N HIS A 111 -1.17 -8.65 14.12
CA HIS A 111 -1.87 -9.93 14.01
C HIS A 111 -1.08 -11.03 13.27
N ASP A 112 0.17 -10.74 12.88
CA ASP A 112 1.08 -11.57 12.06
C ASP A 112 0.51 -12.07 10.72
N THR A 113 -0.70 -11.63 10.37
CA THR A 113 -1.51 -12.09 9.23
C THR A 113 -2.42 -10.96 8.74
N LEU A 114 -2.92 -11.10 7.50
CA LEU A 114 -3.96 -10.24 6.93
C LEU A 114 -5.24 -11.07 6.67
N PRO A 115 -6.41 -10.42 6.60
CA PRO A 115 -7.63 -11.04 6.07
C PRO A 115 -7.41 -11.54 4.63
N PHE A 116 -8.07 -12.64 4.26
CA PHE A 116 -7.94 -13.17 2.91
C PHE A 116 -8.69 -12.28 1.90
N PRO A 117 -8.09 -11.89 0.75
CA PRO A 117 -8.74 -11.02 -0.22
C PRO A 117 -10.01 -11.61 -0.85
N THR A 118 -10.92 -10.71 -1.23
CA THR A 118 -12.13 -11.04 -2.01
C THR A 118 -11.98 -10.57 -3.45
N ILE A 119 -12.75 -11.16 -4.38
CA ILE A 119 -12.76 -10.74 -5.79
C ILE A 119 -13.98 -9.87 -6.05
N LYS A 120 -13.80 -8.72 -6.69
CA LYS A 120 -14.89 -7.79 -7.02
C LYS A 120 -14.83 -7.29 -8.46
N LEU A 121 -15.99 -7.00 -9.03
CA LEU A 121 -16.14 -6.30 -10.30
C LEU A 121 -15.99 -4.79 -10.13
N ILE A 122 -15.26 -4.16 -11.06
CA ILE A 122 -14.95 -2.73 -11.13
C ILE A 122 -14.74 -2.25 -12.59
N SER A 123 -14.63 -0.92 -12.77
CA SER A 123 -14.51 -0.12 -14.02
C SER A 123 -14.47 -0.85 -15.37
N LYS A 124 -13.42 -0.75 -16.21
CA LYS A 124 -12.04 -0.22 -16.09
C LYS A 124 -11.86 1.26 -15.78
N SER A 125 -12.61 2.16 -16.40
CA SER A 125 -12.49 3.60 -16.08
C SER A 125 -12.85 3.82 -14.60
N ARG A 126 -12.17 4.73 -13.89
CA ARG A 126 -12.43 4.96 -12.46
C ARG A 126 -12.93 6.38 -12.25
N TYR A 127 -14.04 6.53 -11.54
CA TYR A 127 -14.51 7.76 -10.88
C TYR A 127 -14.57 7.50 -9.37
N ASP A 128 -14.37 8.53 -8.54
CA ASP A 128 -14.16 8.38 -7.09
C ASP A 128 -15.31 7.66 -6.35
N GLU A 129 -16.53 7.80 -6.84
CA GLU A 129 -17.74 7.16 -6.29
C GLU A 129 -18.20 5.93 -7.12
N ASP A 130 -17.35 5.35 -7.97
CA ASP A 130 -17.69 4.10 -8.65
C ASP A 130 -17.85 2.95 -7.62
N PRO A 131 -18.96 2.20 -7.65
CA PRO A 131 -19.13 1.04 -6.79
C PRO A 131 -18.20 -0.11 -7.22
N SER A 132 -17.76 -0.91 -6.24
CA SER A 132 -17.28 -2.28 -6.47
C SER A 132 -18.39 -3.28 -6.17
N HIS A 133 -18.36 -4.47 -6.78
CA HIS A 133 -19.33 -5.53 -6.47
C HIS A 133 -18.67 -6.89 -6.24
N PRO A 134 -18.77 -7.49 -5.05
CA PRO A 134 -18.17 -8.79 -4.77
C PRO A 134 -18.79 -9.89 -5.62
N ILE A 135 -17.95 -10.80 -6.13
CA ILE A 135 -18.39 -11.99 -6.86
C ILE A 135 -17.87 -13.27 -6.20
N PRO A 136 -18.73 -14.29 -6.02
CA PRO A 136 -18.27 -15.61 -5.61
C PRO A 136 -17.50 -16.25 -6.77
N VAL A 137 -16.28 -16.70 -6.51
CA VAL A 137 -15.44 -17.48 -7.43
C VAL A 137 -15.00 -18.73 -6.68
N ARG A 138 -14.96 -19.88 -7.35
CA ARG A 138 -14.49 -21.13 -6.72
C ARG A 138 -12.98 -21.07 -6.54
N LEU A 139 -12.53 -21.34 -5.32
CA LEU A 139 -11.11 -21.38 -4.96
C LEU A 139 -10.71 -22.79 -4.54
N LYS A 140 -9.47 -23.17 -4.84
CA LYS A 140 -8.78 -24.35 -4.30
C LYS A 140 -7.46 -23.90 -3.71
N ASP A 141 -7.23 -24.21 -2.43
CA ASP A 141 -6.03 -23.77 -1.68
C ASP A 141 -5.82 -22.24 -1.76
N GLY A 142 -6.93 -21.49 -1.78
CA GLY A 142 -6.97 -20.03 -1.96
C GLY A 142 -6.84 -19.53 -3.41
N LYS A 143 -6.43 -20.37 -4.37
CA LYS A 143 -6.23 -19.99 -5.78
C LYS A 143 -7.50 -20.15 -6.59
N ILE A 144 -7.67 -19.34 -7.63
CA ILE A 144 -8.75 -19.51 -8.62
C ILE A 144 -8.56 -20.85 -9.33
N ILE A 145 -9.61 -21.67 -9.39
CA ILE A 145 -9.53 -23.04 -9.92
C ILE A 145 -9.20 -23.07 -11.43
N SER A 146 -9.91 -22.26 -12.22
CA SER A 146 -9.62 -22.06 -13.64
C SER A 146 -10.07 -20.67 -14.09
N LYS A 147 -9.57 -20.24 -15.25
CA LYS A 147 -10.04 -19.03 -15.90
C LYS A 147 -11.54 -19.10 -16.23
N GLU A 148 -12.05 -20.27 -16.61
CA GLU A 148 -13.48 -20.45 -16.92
C GLU A 148 -14.37 -20.21 -15.70
N ASP A 149 -13.94 -20.64 -14.50
CA ASP A 149 -14.67 -20.38 -13.25
C ASP A 149 -14.76 -18.89 -12.91
N LEU A 150 -13.68 -18.15 -13.15
CA LEU A 150 -13.68 -16.69 -13.04
C LEU A 150 -14.58 -16.06 -14.10
N ASP A 151 -14.43 -16.43 -15.38
CA ASP A 151 -15.20 -15.88 -16.50
C ASP A 151 -16.71 -16.16 -16.36
N LEU A 152 -17.11 -17.34 -15.90
CA LEU A 152 -18.51 -17.67 -15.59
C LEU A 152 -19.08 -16.79 -14.47
N SER A 153 -18.27 -16.53 -13.44
CA SER A 153 -18.64 -15.69 -12.31
C SER A 153 -18.78 -14.23 -12.75
N VAL A 154 -17.77 -13.68 -13.44
CA VAL A 154 -17.81 -12.34 -14.02
C VAL A 154 -19.06 -12.17 -14.89
N ASN A 155 -19.29 -13.06 -15.87
CA ASN A 155 -20.44 -12.98 -16.77
C ASN A 155 -21.80 -13.02 -16.05
N ARG A 156 -21.94 -13.84 -14.99
CA ARG A 156 -23.18 -13.95 -14.20
C ARG A 156 -23.52 -12.64 -13.49
N TYR A 157 -22.53 -11.97 -12.90
CA TYR A 157 -22.75 -10.77 -12.09
C TYR A 157 -22.59 -9.45 -12.88
N SER A 158 -21.95 -9.45 -14.06
CA SER A 158 -21.78 -8.25 -14.89
C SER A 158 -23.08 -7.51 -15.17
N LYS A 159 -24.20 -8.20 -15.43
CA LYS A 159 -25.48 -7.52 -15.74
C LYS A 159 -26.00 -6.70 -14.54
N PHE A 160 -25.89 -7.25 -13.33
CA PHE A 160 -26.26 -6.53 -12.12
C PHE A 160 -25.30 -5.36 -11.86
N PHE A 161 -23.98 -5.62 -11.96
CA PHE A 161 -22.95 -4.61 -11.76
C PHE A 161 -23.08 -3.43 -12.73
N LEU A 162 -23.29 -3.70 -14.03
CA LEU A 162 -23.49 -2.67 -15.06
C LEU A 162 -24.70 -1.78 -14.76
N ASN A 163 -25.82 -2.35 -14.29
CA ASN A 163 -26.97 -1.56 -13.87
C ASN A 163 -26.61 -0.65 -12.67
N LEU A 164 -25.97 -1.20 -11.64
CA LEU A 164 -25.57 -0.47 -10.44
C LEU A 164 -24.64 0.71 -10.76
N ILE A 165 -23.55 0.47 -11.50
CA ILE A 165 -22.59 1.53 -11.85
C ILE A 165 -23.19 2.54 -12.83
N ASN A 166 -23.93 2.11 -13.85
CA ASN A 166 -24.47 3.04 -14.85
C ASN A 166 -25.60 3.91 -14.28
N SER A 167 -26.44 3.39 -13.39
CA SER A 167 -27.41 4.22 -12.67
C SER A 167 -26.72 5.32 -11.84
N LYS A 168 -25.63 4.99 -11.14
CA LYS A 168 -24.82 5.98 -10.42
C LYS A 168 -24.20 7.00 -11.39
N ARG A 169 -23.52 6.53 -12.44
CA ARG A 169 -22.80 7.40 -13.38
C ARG A 169 -23.73 8.36 -14.12
N ILE A 170 -24.89 7.90 -14.56
CA ILE A 170 -25.91 8.75 -15.21
C ILE A 170 -26.38 9.86 -14.26
N ASN A 171 -26.61 9.56 -12.98
CA ASN A 171 -27.01 10.57 -11.99
C ASN A 171 -25.93 11.63 -11.75
N ASN A 172 -24.65 11.26 -11.89
CA ASN A 172 -23.50 12.16 -11.74
C ASN A 172 -23.06 12.84 -13.06
N GLY A 173 -23.69 12.54 -14.20
CA GLY A 173 -23.27 13.04 -15.52
C GLY A 173 -22.00 12.39 -16.07
N GLU A 174 -21.59 11.23 -15.54
CA GLU A 174 -20.38 10.50 -15.91
C GLU A 174 -20.66 9.49 -17.06
N PRO A 175 -19.67 9.17 -17.91
CA PRO A 175 -19.84 8.21 -19.02
C PRO A 175 -20.16 6.79 -18.55
N THR A 176 -21.15 6.16 -19.17
CA THR A 176 -21.55 4.77 -18.88
C THR A 176 -20.45 3.74 -19.22
N VAL A 177 -20.41 2.68 -18.42
CA VAL A 177 -19.51 1.52 -18.54
C VAL A 177 -20.11 0.50 -19.49
N ALA A 178 -19.31 -0.02 -20.43
CA ALA A 178 -19.69 -1.13 -21.30
C ALA A 178 -19.28 -2.48 -20.68
N LYS A 179 -19.92 -3.58 -21.11
CA LYS A 179 -19.60 -4.93 -20.59
C LYS A 179 -18.12 -5.30 -20.72
N ASN A 180 -17.48 -4.90 -21.82
CA ASN A 180 -16.07 -5.19 -22.09
C ASN A 180 -15.11 -4.37 -21.21
N ASP A 181 -15.61 -3.36 -20.49
CA ASP A 181 -14.80 -2.60 -19.55
C ASP A 181 -14.79 -3.24 -18.17
N VAL A 182 -15.85 -3.94 -17.77
CA VAL A 182 -15.94 -4.61 -16.47
C VAL A 182 -14.81 -5.61 -16.28
N ILE A 183 -14.03 -5.44 -15.21
CA ILE A 183 -12.95 -6.36 -14.82
C ILE A 183 -13.12 -6.84 -13.37
N PRO A 184 -12.71 -8.08 -13.06
CA PRO A 184 -12.50 -8.50 -11.68
C PRO A 184 -11.15 -7.96 -11.16
N ALA A 185 -11.08 -7.65 -9.86
CA ALA A 185 -9.84 -7.35 -9.15
C ALA A 185 -9.89 -7.86 -7.70
N ALA A 186 -8.73 -8.01 -7.06
CA ALA A 186 -8.61 -8.42 -5.66
C ALA A 186 -8.71 -7.23 -4.69
N PHE A 187 -9.55 -7.39 -3.67
CA PHE A 187 -9.86 -6.40 -2.65
C PHE A 187 -9.54 -6.92 -1.24
N LEU A 188 -8.95 -6.07 -0.41
CA LEU A 188 -8.77 -6.33 1.02
C LEU A 188 -9.75 -5.48 1.83
N THR A 189 -10.31 -6.07 2.89
CA THR A 189 -11.15 -5.36 3.87
C THR A 189 -10.50 -5.42 5.25
N ILE A 190 -10.25 -4.26 5.87
CA ILE A 190 -9.71 -4.10 7.24
C ILE A 190 -10.56 -3.02 7.93
N ASP A 191 -11.00 -3.28 9.17
CA ASP A 191 -11.77 -2.33 9.98
C ASP A 191 -12.98 -1.69 9.26
N ARG A 192 -13.65 -2.50 8.41
CA ARG A 192 -14.77 -2.10 7.51
C ARG A 192 -14.38 -1.13 6.38
N GLN A 193 -13.11 -0.76 6.26
CA GLN A 193 -12.57 -0.06 5.10
C GLN A 193 -12.06 -1.08 4.09
N GLU A 194 -12.22 -0.78 2.80
CA GLU A 194 -11.92 -1.70 1.72
C GLU A 194 -11.17 -0.99 0.60
N PHE A 195 -10.25 -1.70 -0.05
CA PHE A 195 -9.46 -1.14 -1.14
C PHE A 195 -9.02 -2.18 -2.19
N GLU A 196 -8.92 -1.74 -3.44
CA GLU A 196 -8.35 -2.49 -4.56
C GLU A 196 -6.84 -2.64 -4.34
N ILE A 197 -6.35 -3.87 -4.16
CA ILE A 197 -5.00 -4.09 -3.61
C ILE A 197 -3.92 -3.56 -4.56
N ALA A 198 -3.90 -4.06 -5.80
CA ALA A 198 -2.86 -3.73 -6.77
C ALA A 198 -2.83 -2.22 -7.10
N PHE A 199 -3.99 -1.60 -7.26
CA PHE A 199 -4.13 -0.16 -7.52
C PHE A 199 -3.67 0.70 -6.33
N SER A 200 -4.09 0.36 -5.10
CA SER A 200 -3.73 1.12 -3.90
C SER A 200 -2.22 1.04 -3.62
N CYS A 201 -1.62 -0.14 -3.78
CA CYS A 201 -0.16 -0.30 -3.65
C CYS A 201 0.60 0.43 -4.77
N GLN A 202 0.07 0.47 -5.99
CA GLN A 202 0.65 1.25 -7.09
C GLN A 202 0.64 2.75 -6.79
N LEU A 203 -0.44 3.30 -6.24
CA LEU A 203 -0.47 4.70 -5.82
C LEU A 203 0.50 4.97 -4.67
N TYR A 204 0.60 4.03 -3.71
CA TYR A 204 1.52 4.15 -2.57
C TYR A 204 3.02 4.16 -2.96
N LEU A 205 3.40 3.66 -4.15
CA LEU A 205 4.77 3.76 -4.64
C LEU A 205 5.26 5.21 -4.84
N SER A 206 4.38 6.20 -5.07
CA SER A 206 4.82 7.60 -5.08
C SER A 206 5.13 8.08 -3.66
N THR A 207 4.22 7.86 -2.71
CA THR A 207 4.43 8.18 -1.29
C THR A 207 5.73 7.60 -0.74
N LEU A 208 6.04 6.34 -1.04
CA LEU A 208 7.32 5.72 -0.64
C LEU A 208 8.54 6.39 -1.27
N ARG A 209 8.46 6.82 -2.54
CA ARG A 209 9.54 7.51 -3.22
C ARG A 209 9.80 8.87 -2.59
N ASP A 210 8.72 9.60 -2.31
CA ASP A 210 8.77 10.95 -1.77
C ASP A 210 9.33 10.90 -0.34
N LEU A 211 8.84 9.98 0.51
CA LEU A 211 9.37 9.71 1.85
C LEU A 211 10.88 9.41 1.86
N ILE A 212 11.38 8.59 0.92
CA ILE A 212 12.82 8.28 0.78
C ILE A 212 13.60 9.52 0.35
N SER A 213 13.11 10.24 -0.66
CA SER A 213 13.76 11.44 -1.23
C SER A 213 13.89 12.55 -0.19
N ASP A 214 12.80 12.82 0.52
CA ASP A 214 12.71 13.92 1.47
C ASP A 214 13.46 13.59 2.75
N SER A 215 13.48 12.31 3.19
CA SER A 215 14.31 11.88 4.31
C SER A 215 15.81 12.04 4.01
N LYS A 216 16.28 11.58 2.85
CA LYS A 216 17.67 11.77 2.40
C LYS A 216 18.01 13.27 2.28
N THR A 217 17.08 14.07 1.78
CA THR A 217 17.24 15.53 1.68
C THR A 217 17.30 16.19 3.06
N LYS A 218 16.50 15.73 4.04
CA LYS A 218 16.50 16.25 5.40
C LYS A 218 17.79 15.94 6.13
N ILE A 219 18.27 14.70 6.07
CA ILE A 219 19.54 14.26 6.69
C ILE A 219 20.68 15.13 6.16
N ARG A 220 20.82 15.25 4.84
CA ARG A 220 21.86 16.07 4.20
C ARG A 220 21.78 17.55 4.57
N LYS A 221 20.59 18.16 4.58
CA LYS A 221 20.39 19.58 4.92
C LYS A 221 20.65 19.89 6.39
N SER A 222 20.47 18.92 7.29
CA SER A 222 20.89 19.05 8.68
C SER A 222 22.42 19.09 8.75
N LEU A 223 23.11 18.12 8.13
CA LEU A 223 24.58 18.04 8.15
C LEU A 223 25.27 19.24 7.49
N SER A 224 24.69 19.81 6.43
CA SER A 224 25.27 20.97 5.70
C SER A 224 25.08 22.32 6.40
N ARG A 225 24.69 22.32 7.69
CA ARG A 225 24.54 23.51 8.54
C ARG A 225 25.51 23.53 9.73
N ASN A 226 26.44 22.56 9.77
CA ASN A 226 27.67 22.58 10.55
C ASN A 226 28.84 22.97 9.65
#